data_AF-A0A183M280-F1
#
_entry.id   AF-A0A183M280-F1
#
_cell.length_a   1.000
_cell.length_b   1.000
_cell.length_c   1.000
_cell.angle_alpha   90.00
_cell.angle_beta   90.00
_cell.angle_gamma   90.00
#
_symmetry.space_group_name_H-M   'P 1'
#
loop_
_entity.id
_entity.type
_entity.pdbx_description
1 polymer ?
#
loop_
_entity_poly.entity_id
_entity_poly.type
_entity_poly.pdbx_seq_one_letter_code
_entity_poly.pdbx_strand_id
1 'polypeptide(L)'
;MRNVSSMDLVQKRLSDFGKFVGERMIDVVYLRDKSTKRDIRLYNALIFLKSNFWKNLFNKEADELERDGIDENIFYMIEHEPIVNRFTRFTYEEKDEKRKTSAPLNIAAFNAGIVEAFLSTIGFPCTVTATWYKGTAYVIKFDESVNIRERQLDNR
;
A
#
# COMPACT_ATOMS: atom_id res chain seq x y z
N MET A 1 6.58 16.61 -13.92
CA MET A 1 6.70 15.39 -14.75
C MET A 1 6.49 15.73 -16.23
N ARG A 2 7.44 16.40 -16.89
CA ARG A 2 7.29 16.77 -18.31
C ARG A 2 8.03 15.82 -19.29
N ASN A 3 8.82 14.86 -18.79
CA ASN A 3 9.70 14.00 -19.59
C ASN A 3 9.58 12.52 -19.19
N VAL A 4 8.40 11.89 -19.37
CA VAL A 4 8.21 10.46 -19.08
C VAL A 4 7.46 9.82 -20.25
N SER A 5 7.97 8.69 -20.76
CA SER A 5 7.51 8.02 -21.98
C SER A 5 6.26 7.15 -21.82
N SER A 6 5.94 6.72 -20.60
CA SER A 6 4.76 5.90 -20.29
C SER A 6 4.17 6.28 -18.92
N MET A 7 2.84 6.15 -18.79
CA MET A 7 2.13 6.36 -17.52
C MET A 7 2.59 5.37 -16.45
N ASP A 8 2.96 4.14 -16.82
CA ASP A 8 3.52 3.15 -15.89
C ASP A 8 4.81 3.65 -15.24
N LEU A 9 5.66 4.33 -16.02
CA LEU A 9 6.90 4.91 -15.51
C LEU A 9 6.63 6.11 -14.59
N VAL A 10 5.56 6.86 -14.84
CA VAL A 10 5.11 7.92 -13.92
C VAL A 10 4.67 7.32 -12.60
N GLN A 11 3.83 6.27 -12.63
CA GLN A 11 3.37 5.57 -11.42
C GLN A 11 4.53 4.94 -10.66
N LYS A 12 5.48 4.33 -11.37
CA LYS A 12 6.69 3.78 -10.76
C LYS A 12 7.49 4.86 -10.02
N ARG A 13 7.75 6.01 -10.66
CA ARG A 13 8.43 7.14 -10.00
C ARG A 13 7.66 7.66 -8.81
N LEU A 14 6.33 7.74 -8.88
CA LEU A 14 5.48 8.11 -7.74
C LEU A 14 5.64 7.12 -6.58
N SER A 15 5.61 5.83 -6.87
CA SER A 15 5.85 4.79 -5.87
C SER A 15 7.25 4.91 -5.26
N ASP A 16 8.29 5.15 -6.06
CA ASP A 16 9.65 5.35 -5.54
C ASP A 16 9.74 6.55 -4.57
N PHE A 17 9.04 7.65 -4.88
CA PHE A 17 8.92 8.78 -3.94
C PHE A 17 8.14 8.41 -2.67
N GLY A 18 7.05 7.64 -2.82
CA GLY A 18 6.28 7.11 -1.71
C GLY A 18 7.12 6.25 -0.77
N LYS A 19 7.96 5.38 -1.33
CA LYS A 19 8.87 4.53 -0.56
C LYS A 19 9.79 5.33 0.33
N PHE A 20 10.43 6.35 -0.24
CA PHE A 20 11.33 7.23 0.52
C PHE A 20 10.62 7.92 1.70
N VAL A 21 9.37 8.34 1.53
CA VAL A 21 8.56 8.90 2.62
C VAL A 21 8.21 7.82 3.64
N GLY A 22 7.74 6.66 3.18
CA GLY A 22 7.38 5.52 4.02
C GLY A 22 8.52 5.10 4.94
N GLU A 23 9.72 4.88 4.39
CA GLU A 23 10.93 4.50 5.15
C GLU A 23 11.20 5.44 6.34
N ARG A 24 11.00 6.76 6.16
CA ARG A 24 11.24 7.76 7.21
C ARG A 24 10.13 7.84 8.25
N MET A 25 8.90 7.50 7.86
CA MET A 25 7.76 7.56 8.76
C MET A 25 7.69 6.35 9.71
N ILE A 26 8.23 5.19 9.32
CA ILE A 26 8.15 3.94 10.10
C ILE A 26 8.65 4.14 11.54
N ASP A 27 9.88 4.59 11.73
CA ASP A 27 10.45 4.73 13.07
C ASP A 27 9.73 5.79 13.89
N VAL A 28 9.32 6.90 13.25
CA VAL A 28 8.56 7.97 13.92
C VAL A 28 7.22 7.46 14.45
N VAL A 29 6.50 6.70 13.63
CA VAL A 29 5.19 6.14 13.99
C VAL A 29 5.34 5.04 15.04
N TYR A 30 6.31 4.12 14.88
CA TYR A 30 6.56 3.10 15.88
C TYR A 30 6.94 3.71 17.22
N LEU A 31 7.85 4.69 17.28
CA LEU A 31 8.24 5.35 18.53
C LEU A 31 7.07 6.06 19.22
N ARG A 32 6.13 6.63 18.45
CA ARG A 32 4.96 7.33 18.98
C ARG A 32 3.89 6.37 19.50
N ASP A 33 3.54 5.37 18.70
CA ASP A 33 2.35 4.54 18.93
C ASP A 33 2.67 3.19 19.60
N LYS A 34 3.94 2.78 19.59
CA LYS A 34 4.39 1.50 20.12
C LYS A 34 5.68 1.67 20.92
N SER A 35 5.55 1.71 22.25
CA SER A 35 6.73 1.76 23.15
C SER A 35 7.60 0.49 23.12
N THR A 36 7.22 -0.53 22.34
CA THR A 36 7.85 -1.86 22.32
C THR A 36 7.98 -2.44 20.91
N LYS A 37 8.63 -3.63 20.83
CA LYS A 37 9.17 -4.31 19.64
C LYS A 37 8.23 -4.34 18.41
N ARG A 38 8.85 -4.28 17.22
CA ARG A 38 8.22 -4.43 15.91
C ARG A 38 7.45 -5.76 15.80
N ASP A 39 6.38 -5.76 14.99
CA ASP A 39 5.54 -6.93 14.76
C ASP A 39 6.32 -8.04 14.05
N ILE A 40 6.23 -9.26 14.58
CA ILE A 40 6.82 -10.46 13.97
C ILE A 40 5.80 -11.26 13.16
N ARG A 41 4.50 -11.08 13.43
CA ARG A 41 3.41 -11.78 12.75
C ARG A 41 2.90 -10.91 11.61
N LEU A 42 2.73 -11.50 10.42
CA LEU A 42 2.30 -10.77 9.23
C LEU A 42 0.95 -10.08 9.43
N TYR A 43 -0.03 -10.81 10.01
CA TYR A 43 -1.35 -10.26 10.25
C TYR A 43 -1.30 -9.01 11.15
N ASN A 44 -0.53 -9.05 12.24
CA ASN A 44 -0.39 -7.91 13.15
C ASN A 44 0.25 -6.69 12.45
N ALA A 45 1.24 -6.93 11.60
CA ALA A 45 1.86 -5.88 10.80
C ALA A 45 0.87 -5.25 9.80
N LEU A 46 0.06 -6.06 9.12
CA LEU A 46 -0.97 -5.58 8.19
C LEU A 46 -2.08 -4.79 8.91
N ILE A 47 -2.52 -5.25 10.08
CA ILE A 47 -3.50 -4.51 10.90
C ILE A 47 -2.93 -3.18 11.37
N PHE A 48 -1.68 -3.16 11.89
CA PHE A 48 -1.02 -1.93 12.30
C PHE A 48 -0.83 -0.95 11.13
N LEU A 49 -0.50 -1.47 9.94
CA LEU A 49 -0.42 -0.69 8.71
C LEU A 49 -1.76 -0.02 8.40
N LYS A 50 -2.86 -0.80 8.36
CA LYS A 50 -4.22 -0.33 8.07
C LYS A 50 -4.72 0.70 9.07
N SER A 51 -4.45 0.51 10.36
CA SER A 51 -4.97 1.38 11.43
C SER A 51 -3.97 2.48 11.81
N ASN A 52 -3.07 2.22 12.75
CA ASN A 52 -2.18 3.17 13.39
C ASN A 52 -1.28 3.90 12.40
N PHE A 53 -0.63 3.16 11.50
CA PHE A 53 0.27 3.75 10.52
C PHE A 53 -0.52 4.65 9.57
N TRP A 54 -1.58 4.12 8.93
CA TRP A 54 -2.42 4.92 8.03
C TRP A 54 -2.99 6.18 8.69
N LYS A 55 -3.49 6.04 9.93
CA LYS A 55 -4.05 7.14 10.70
C LYS A 55 -3.00 8.20 11.05
N ASN A 56 -1.75 7.83 11.35
CA ASN A 56 -0.69 8.82 11.59
C ASN A 56 -0.33 9.61 10.34
N LEU A 57 -0.42 9.01 9.14
CA LEU A 57 -0.12 9.71 7.89
C LEU A 57 -1.30 10.55 7.38
N PHE A 58 -2.52 10.01 7.46
CA PHE A 58 -3.68 10.57 6.77
C PHE A 58 -4.83 10.95 7.70
N ASN A 59 -4.69 10.78 9.01
CA ASN A 59 -5.75 11.01 10.00
C ASN A 59 -7.04 10.20 9.74
N LYS A 60 -6.90 9.05 9.08
CA LYS A 60 -7.94 8.08 8.76
C LYS A 60 -7.31 6.69 8.69
N GLU A 61 -8.02 5.66 9.13
CA GLU A 61 -7.64 4.27 8.85
C GLU A 61 -7.98 3.90 7.40
N ALA A 62 -7.27 2.94 6.80
CA ALA A 62 -7.75 2.36 5.55
C ALA A 62 -9.12 1.70 5.79
N ASP A 63 -9.96 1.56 4.77
CA ASP A 63 -11.35 1.13 4.95
C ASP A 63 -11.43 -0.39 5.15
N GLU A 64 -10.74 -1.17 4.30
CA GLU A 64 -10.78 -2.63 4.34
C GLU A 64 -9.37 -3.24 4.19
N LEU A 65 -9.21 -4.47 4.68
CA LEU A 65 -8.05 -5.31 4.45
C LEU A 65 -8.55 -6.73 4.14
N GLU A 66 -8.31 -7.18 2.92
CA GLU A 66 -8.77 -8.46 2.42
C GLU A 66 -7.56 -9.34 2.03
N ARG A 67 -7.71 -10.65 2.13
CA ARG A 67 -6.78 -11.61 1.54
C ARG A 67 -7.39 -12.10 0.22
N ASP A 68 -6.57 -12.31 -0.79
CA ASP A 68 -7.03 -12.92 -2.03
C ASP A 68 -7.57 -14.34 -1.76
N GLY A 69 -8.65 -14.70 -2.46
CA GLY A 69 -9.31 -15.99 -2.28
C GLY A 69 -8.59 -17.16 -2.95
N ILE A 70 -7.61 -16.88 -3.82
CA ILE A 70 -6.88 -17.88 -4.61
C ILE A 70 -5.38 -17.84 -4.26
N ASP A 71 -4.76 -16.67 -4.33
CA ASP A 71 -3.33 -16.50 -4.03
C ASP A 71 -3.12 -16.05 -2.58
N GLU A 72 -2.68 -17.00 -1.76
CA GLU A 72 -2.47 -16.80 -0.34
C GLU A 72 -1.38 -15.76 0.00
N ASN A 73 -0.56 -15.34 -0.98
CA ASN A 73 0.47 -14.29 -0.87
C ASN A 73 -0.05 -12.89 -1.19
N ILE A 74 -1.29 -12.76 -1.66
CA ILE A 74 -1.86 -11.48 -2.08
C ILE A 74 -2.85 -10.98 -1.04
N PHE A 75 -2.68 -9.72 -0.67
CA PHE A 75 -3.59 -8.97 0.20
C PHE A 75 -4.00 -7.67 -0.50
N TYR A 76 -5.20 -7.20 -0.20
CA TYR A 76 -5.75 -5.94 -0.69
C TYR A 76 -5.99 -5.02 0.50
N MET A 77 -5.32 -3.88 0.55
CA MET A 77 -5.70 -2.78 1.46
C MET A 77 -6.50 -1.77 0.65
N ILE A 78 -7.73 -1.49 1.07
CA ILE A 78 -8.70 -0.75 0.24
C ILE A 78 -9.06 0.56 0.91
N GLU A 79 -9.11 1.62 0.10
CA GLU A 79 -9.68 2.91 0.43
C GLU A 79 -10.79 3.25 -0.57
N HIS A 80 -12.03 3.34 -0.08
CA HIS A 80 -13.18 3.73 -0.89
C HIS A 80 -13.01 5.17 -1.39
N GLU A 81 -12.48 6.03 -0.51
CA GLU A 81 -12.12 7.41 -0.81
C GLU A 81 -10.71 7.71 -0.27
N PRO A 82 -9.65 7.49 -1.06
CA PRO A 82 -8.30 7.79 -0.59
C PRO A 82 -8.11 9.30 -0.48
N ILE A 83 -7.45 9.73 0.59
CA ILE A 83 -7.27 11.16 0.89
C ILE A 83 -6.44 11.86 -0.19
N VAL A 84 -5.53 11.14 -0.86
CA VAL A 84 -4.73 11.69 -1.96
C VAL A 84 -5.61 12.26 -3.09
N ASN A 85 -6.78 11.64 -3.34
CA ASN A 85 -7.70 12.11 -4.37
C ASN A 85 -8.34 13.47 -4.02
N ARG A 86 -8.41 13.85 -2.72
CA ARG A 86 -8.89 15.18 -2.32
C ARG A 86 -7.97 16.31 -2.74
N PHE A 87 -6.68 16.03 -2.90
CA PHE A 87 -5.66 17.03 -3.24
C PHE A 87 -5.32 17.06 -4.73
N THR A 88 -6.01 16.25 -5.53
CA THR A 88 -5.75 16.11 -6.96
C THR A 88 -7.06 16.26 -7.71
N ARG A 89 -7.05 17.01 -8.82
CA ARG A 89 -8.25 17.22 -9.65
C ARG A 89 -8.67 15.98 -10.47
N PHE A 90 -8.07 14.82 -10.18
CA PHE A 90 -8.31 13.55 -10.85
C PHE A 90 -9.19 12.68 -9.96
N THR A 91 -10.48 12.68 -10.23
CA THR A 91 -11.44 11.74 -9.66
C THR A 91 -11.69 10.66 -10.71
N TYR A 92 -11.48 9.38 -10.36
CA TYR A 92 -11.90 8.28 -11.24
C TYR A 92 -13.43 8.26 -11.22
N GLU A 93 -14.07 8.66 -12.33
CA GLU A 93 -15.50 8.47 -12.50
C GLU A 93 -15.73 7.20 -13.32
N GLU A 94 -16.67 6.33 -12.91
CA GLU A 94 -17.09 5.16 -13.70
C GLU A 94 -17.53 5.53 -15.13
N LYS A 95 -17.93 6.80 -15.34
CA LYS A 95 -18.29 7.35 -16.65
C LYS A 95 -17.10 7.52 -17.61
N ASP A 96 -15.86 7.44 -17.12
CA ASP A 96 -14.64 7.54 -17.91
C ASP A 96 -14.28 6.23 -18.66
N GLU A 97 -15.07 5.16 -18.54
CA GLU A 97 -14.95 3.94 -19.37
C GLU A 97 -14.91 4.23 -20.88
N LYS A 98 -15.48 5.38 -21.30
CA LYS A 98 -15.49 5.82 -22.70
C LYS A 98 -14.18 6.47 -23.17
N ARG A 99 -13.22 6.77 -22.28
CA ARG A 99 -11.91 7.34 -22.64
C ARG A 99 -10.84 6.24 -22.70
N LYS A 100 -11.05 5.28 -23.61
CA LYS A 100 -10.06 4.27 -23.99
C LYS A 100 -8.87 4.94 -24.68
N THR A 101 -7.68 4.82 -24.10
CA THR A 101 -6.39 4.61 -24.81
C THR A 101 -5.19 4.49 -23.85
N SER A 102 -5.34 4.82 -22.56
CA SER A 102 -4.33 4.54 -21.54
C SER A 102 -4.99 4.39 -20.17
N ALA A 103 -4.57 3.41 -19.37
CA ALA A 103 -5.04 3.30 -17.99
C ALA A 103 -4.84 4.67 -17.29
N PRO A 104 -5.87 5.24 -16.65
CA PRO A 104 -5.74 6.56 -16.03
C PRO A 104 -4.66 6.52 -14.95
N LEU A 105 -3.88 7.60 -14.85
CA LEU A 105 -2.82 7.73 -13.86
C LEU A 105 -3.40 7.49 -12.46
N ASN A 106 -2.95 6.44 -11.79
CA ASN A 106 -3.30 6.19 -10.42
C ASN A 106 -2.31 6.91 -9.49
N ILE A 107 -2.70 8.06 -8.96
CA ILE A 107 -1.86 8.86 -8.05
C ILE A 107 -1.66 8.12 -6.71
N ALA A 108 -2.56 7.20 -6.37
CA ALA A 108 -2.37 6.31 -5.24
C ALA A 108 -1.17 5.37 -5.40
N ALA A 109 -0.51 5.33 -6.57
CA ALA A 109 0.82 4.72 -6.71
C ALA A 109 1.85 5.31 -5.73
N PHE A 110 1.74 6.58 -5.36
CA PHE A 110 2.56 7.17 -4.29
C PHE A 110 2.30 6.47 -2.94
N ASN A 111 1.03 6.29 -2.57
CA ASN A 111 0.63 5.58 -1.36
C ASN A 111 1.04 4.09 -1.40
N ALA A 112 0.96 3.43 -2.57
CA ALA A 112 1.46 2.07 -2.75
C ALA A 112 2.95 1.96 -2.39
N GLY A 113 3.75 2.96 -2.78
CA GLY A 113 5.15 3.04 -2.39
C GLY A 113 5.37 3.13 -0.88
N ILE A 114 4.55 3.93 -0.18
CA ILE A 114 4.58 4.01 1.29
C ILE A 114 4.29 2.65 1.92
N VAL A 115 3.26 1.95 1.44
CA VAL A 115 2.87 0.62 1.92
C VAL A 115 3.99 -0.40 1.70
N GLU A 116 4.59 -0.40 0.51
CA GLU A 116 5.71 -1.30 0.18
C GLU A 116 6.92 -1.06 1.08
N ALA A 117 7.28 0.20 1.30
CA ALA A 117 8.37 0.57 2.18
C ALA A 117 8.12 0.13 3.63
N PHE A 118 6.90 0.33 4.15
CA PHE A 118 6.53 -0.10 5.49
C PHE A 118 6.77 -1.60 5.68
N LEU A 119 6.18 -2.43 4.83
CA LEU A 119 6.23 -3.89 4.95
C LEU A 119 7.64 -4.44 4.73
N SER A 120 8.33 -3.94 3.71
CA SER A 120 9.68 -4.40 3.39
C SER A 120 10.68 -4.06 4.50
N THR A 121 10.60 -2.86 5.08
CA THR A 121 11.52 -2.39 6.13
C THR A 121 11.38 -3.18 7.43
N ILE A 122 10.17 -3.65 7.75
CA ILE A 122 9.93 -4.44 8.97
C ILE A 122 10.08 -5.96 8.74
N GLY A 123 10.53 -6.38 7.55
CA GLY A 123 10.91 -7.76 7.27
C GLY A 123 9.87 -8.60 6.53
N PHE A 124 8.87 -7.98 5.89
CA PHE A 124 7.91 -8.64 5.01
C PHE A 124 8.12 -8.15 3.56
N PRO A 125 9.13 -8.67 2.84
CA PRO A 125 9.39 -8.28 1.46
C PRO A 125 8.16 -8.52 0.58
N CYS A 126 7.79 -7.50 -0.18
CA CYS A 126 6.62 -7.49 -1.04
C CYS A 126 6.76 -6.49 -2.18
N THR A 127 5.91 -6.63 -3.19
CA THR A 127 5.65 -5.59 -4.20
C THR A 127 4.24 -5.07 -4.04
N VAL A 128 4.05 -3.75 -4.15
CA VAL A 128 2.74 -3.12 -3.99
C VAL A 128 2.38 -2.32 -5.23
N THR A 129 1.16 -2.53 -5.73
CA THR A 129 0.62 -1.78 -6.87
C THR A 129 -0.73 -1.19 -6.51
N ALA A 130 -1.07 -0.03 -7.09
CA ALA A 130 -2.38 0.58 -6.90
C ALA A 130 -3.29 0.24 -8.08
N THR A 131 -4.51 -0.20 -7.80
CA THR A 131 -5.54 -0.54 -8.81
C THR A 131 -6.90 0.03 -8.40
N TRP A 132 -7.84 0.05 -9.34
CA TRP A 132 -9.23 0.39 -9.08
C TRP A 132 -10.00 -0.89 -8.73
N TYR A 133 -10.26 -1.08 -7.45
CA TYR A 133 -11.03 -2.19 -6.90
C TYR A 133 -11.73 -1.71 -5.64
N LYS A 134 -13.07 -1.75 -5.63
CA LYS A 134 -13.92 -1.18 -4.56
C LYS A 134 -13.49 0.24 -4.16
N GLY A 135 -13.20 1.10 -5.13
CA GLY A 135 -12.46 2.35 -4.92
C GLY A 135 -10.99 2.16 -5.27
N THR A 136 -10.08 2.49 -4.36
CA THR A 136 -8.63 2.36 -4.56
C THR A 136 -8.09 1.21 -3.73
N ALA A 137 -7.50 0.21 -4.39
CA ALA A 137 -6.86 -0.90 -3.69
C ALA A 137 -5.35 -0.88 -3.89
N TYR A 138 -4.63 -1.05 -2.79
CA TYR A 138 -3.22 -1.37 -2.77
C TYR A 138 -3.09 -2.91 -2.77
N VAL A 139 -2.75 -3.47 -3.93
CA VAL A 139 -2.48 -4.90 -4.10
C VAL A 139 -1.10 -5.18 -3.56
N ILE A 140 -1.02 -5.86 -2.43
CA ILE A 140 0.20 -6.23 -1.72
C ILE A 140 0.49 -7.68 -2.06
N LYS A 141 1.53 -7.92 -2.84
CA LYS A 141 2.00 -9.26 -3.18
C LYS A 141 3.28 -9.55 -2.42
N PHE A 142 3.21 -10.45 -1.44
CA PHE A 142 4.36 -10.88 -0.65
C PHE A 142 5.24 -11.87 -1.41
N ASP A 143 6.54 -11.86 -1.09
CA ASP A 143 7.44 -12.91 -1.53
C ASP A 143 7.11 -14.22 -0.79
N GLU A 144 7.31 -15.36 -1.47
CA GLU A 144 7.00 -16.68 -0.91
C GLU A 144 7.70 -16.96 0.43
N SER A 145 8.90 -16.39 0.61
CA SER A 145 9.66 -16.44 1.86
C SER A 145 8.88 -15.95 3.09
N VAL A 146 7.95 -15.00 2.92
CA VAL A 146 7.13 -14.44 4.00
C VAL A 146 6.18 -15.49 4.54
N ASN A 147 5.49 -16.21 3.64
CA ASN A 147 4.55 -17.26 4.02
C ASN A 147 5.26 -18.50 4.58
N ILE A 148 6.44 -18.85 4.04
CA ILE A 148 7.28 -19.90 4.62
C ILE A 148 7.64 -19.56 6.07
N ARG A 149 8.09 -18.33 6.33
CA ARG A 149 8.42 -17.84 7.67
C ARG A 149 7.20 -17.82 8.59
N GLU A 150 6.04 -17.38 8.09
CA GLU A 150 4.82 -17.32 8.89
C GLU A 150 4.38 -18.71 9.36
N ARG A 151 4.44 -19.73 8.47
CA ARG A 151 4.17 -21.13 8.83
C ARG A 151 5.14 -21.68 9.87
N GLN A 152 6.41 -21.28 9.83
CA GLN A 152 7.39 -21.68 10.85
C GLN A 152 7.10 -21.07 12.22
N LEU A 153 6.50 -19.87 12.25
CA LEU A 153 6.09 -19.22 13.49
C LEU A 153 4.83 -19.84 14.09
N ASP A 154 3.95 -20.44 13.28
CA ASP A 154 2.77 -21.16 13.77
C ASP A 154 3.11 -22.52 14.42
N ASN A 155 4.28 -23.07 14.12
CA ASN A 155 4.77 -24.32 14.69
C ASN A 155 5.53 -24.14 16.02
N ARG A 156 5.52 -22.94 16.60
CA ARG A 156 6.17 -22.60 17.89
C ARG A 156 5.12 -22.28 18.94
#